data_AF-A0A925TWD1-F1
#
_entry.id   AF-A0A925TWD1-F1
#
_cell.length_a   1.000
_cell.length_b   1.000
_cell.length_c   1.000
_cell.angle_alpha   90.00
_cell.angle_beta   90.00
_cell.angle_gamma   90.00
#
_symmetry.space_group_name_H-M   'P 1'
#
loop_
_entity.id
_entity.type
_entity.pdbx_description
1 polymer ?
#
loop_
_entity_poly.entity_id
_entity_poly.type
_entity_poly.pdbx_seq_one_letter_code
_entity_poly.pdbx_strand_id
1 'polypeptide(L)'
;MKNLNKTTETMKLAFNMNCFIKNAHQLKIAAAIVMTFIFIHPGYCQETFQITAGNGANFGRKVITDPDGGYILTGYSQTPANSTDISVIYLSACGEPDNNIINIGGMAADYGYHAVWAEGIDQAKIIGETSSFGSGINDAFLVSPPSISGGSVTISTIGENLNDIGEYVIETSDNNLLITGRTNSAGAGQYDVFVAKVQYDGTMLWHTIIGGNLNDRGFAAKET
;
A
#
# COMPACT_ATOMS: atom_id res chain seq x y z
N MET A 1 -21.40 -6.78 -58.70
CA MET A 1 -20.82 -5.81 -57.75
C MET A 1 -21.57 -5.90 -56.43
N LYS A 2 -20.82 -6.22 -55.37
CA LYS A 2 -21.10 -6.14 -53.92
C LYS A 2 -22.25 -6.97 -53.31
N ASN A 3 -21.83 -8.06 -52.65
CA ASN A 3 -22.51 -8.78 -51.58
C ASN A 3 -22.96 -7.85 -50.44
N LEU A 4 -24.20 -7.99 -49.98
CA LEU A 4 -24.62 -7.52 -48.66
C LEU A 4 -24.31 -8.60 -47.62
N ASN A 5 -23.26 -8.38 -46.84
CA ASN A 5 -23.08 -8.96 -45.52
C ASN A 5 -22.69 -7.81 -44.59
N LYS A 6 -23.59 -7.39 -43.70
CA LYS A 6 -23.21 -6.67 -42.48
C LYS A 6 -23.86 -7.35 -41.30
N THR A 7 -22.96 -8.05 -40.62
CA THR A 7 -23.02 -8.73 -39.33
C THR A 7 -23.58 -7.85 -38.22
N THR A 8 -24.38 -8.48 -37.38
CA THR A 8 -24.78 -8.06 -36.03
C THR A 8 -23.53 -7.76 -35.19
N GLU A 9 -23.39 -6.53 -34.71
CA GLU A 9 -22.40 -6.19 -33.69
C GLU A 9 -22.91 -6.68 -32.33
N THR A 10 -22.29 -7.75 -31.80
CA THR A 10 -22.40 -8.08 -30.39
C THR A 10 -21.32 -7.32 -29.63
N MET A 11 -21.77 -6.36 -28.82
CA MET A 11 -20.97 -5.67 -27.82
C MET A 11 -20.39 -6.69 -26.84
N LYS A 12 -19.10 -7.01 -26.98
CA LYS A 12 -18.37 -7.83 -26.02
C LYS A 12 -18.10 -6.98 -24.78
N LEU A 13 -18.91 -7.16 -23.74
CA LEU A 13 -18.51 -6.84 -22.37
C LEU A 13 -17.38 -7.80 -21.99
N ALA A 14 -16.14 -7.32 -21.96
CA ALA A 14 -15.02 -8.08 -21.40
C ALA A 14 -15.11 -8.00 -19.87
N PHE A 15 -15.73 -8.99 -19.25
CA PHE A 15 -15.54 -9.24 -17.82
C PHE A 15 -14.11 -9.76 -17.63
N ASN A 16 -13.30 -9.01 -16.89
CA ASN A 16 -11.92 -9.34 -16.61
C ASN A 16 -11.87 -10.56 -15.69
N MET A 17 -11.42 -11.69 -16.22
CA MET A 17 -11.54 -13.02 -15.62
C MET A 17 -10.28 -13.42 -14.83
N ASN A 18 -9.62 -12.45 -14.19
CA ASN A 18 -8.29 -12.62 -13.60
C ASN A 18 -8.26 -13.31 -12.23
N CYS A 19 -9.40 -13.69 -11.66
CA CYS A 19 -9.43 -14.51 -10.44
C CYS A 19 -9.21 -16.01 -10.71
N PHE A 20 -9.06 -16.43 -11.98
CA PHE A 20 -8.82 -17.82 -12.34
C PHE A 20 -7.42 -18.00 -12.95
N ILE A 21 -6.70 -19.00 -12.44
CA ILE A 21 -5.41 -19.55 -12.90
C ILE A 21 -4.17 -19.03 -12.14
N LYS A 22 -3.97 -19.50 -10.90
CA LYS A 22 -2.64 -19.86 -10.35
C LYS A 22 -2.78 -21.05 -9.40
N ASN A 23 -2.91 -22.27 -9.95
CA ASN A 23 -2.46 -23.54 -9.36
C ASN A 23 -2.98 -24.74 -10.17
N ALA A 24 -2.51 -24.90 -11.41
CA ALA A 24 -2.72 -26.11 -12.20
C ALA A 24 -1.36 -26.73 -12.54
N HIS A 25 -0.72 -27.38 -11.57
CA HIS A 25 0.39 -28.29 -11.83
C HIS A 25 -0.10 -29.75 -11.73
N GLN A 26 -0.17 -30.38 -12.92
CA GLN A 26 0.00 -31.81 -13.20
C GLN A 26 -0.97 -32.82 -12.54
N LEU A 27 -2.03 -33.20 -13.28
CA LEU A 27 -2.43 -34.62 -13.32
C LEU A 27 -3.14 -34.97 -14.64
N LYS A 28 -2.42 -35.66 -15.55
CA LYS A 28 -2.98 -36.35 -16.71
C LYS A 28 -3.18 -37.83 -16.35
N ILE A 29 -4.40 -38.29 -16.05
CA ILE A 29 -4.79 -39.71 -16.21
C ILE A 29 -6.25 -39.79 -16.69
N ALA A 30 -6.49 -40.74 -17.60
CA ALA A 30 -7.59 -40.86 -18.54
C ALA A 30 -8.91 -41.45 -18.01
N ALA A 31 -10.00 -41.08 -18.70
CA ALA A 31 -11.22 -41.83 -19.01
C ALA A 31 -12.03 -42.51 -17.88
N ALA A 32 -13.13 -41.87 -17.48
CA ALA A 32 -14.44 -42.50 -17.31
C ALA A 32 -15.52 -41.40 -17.25
N ILE A 33 -16.53 -41.50 -18.09
CA ILE A 33 -17.67 -40.59 -18.16
C ILE A 33 -18.52 -40.81 -16.91
N VAL A 34 -18.25 -40.02 -15.87
CA VAL A 34 -19.24 -39.70 -14.84
C VAL A 34 -19.62 -38.26 -15.13
N MET A 35 -20.83 -38.07 -15.66
CA MET A 35 -21.42 -36.76 -15.88
C MET A 35 -21.79 -36.18 -14.51
N THR A 36 -20.77 -35.83 -13.72
CA THR A 36 -20.91 -34.96 -12.57
C THR A 36 -21.27 -33.61 -13.18
N PHE A 37 -22.49 -33.14 -12.94
CA PHE A 37 -22.77 -31.72 -12.99
C PHE A 37 -21.78 -31.08 -12.01
N ILE A 38 -20.65 -30.60 -12.53
CA ILE A 38 -19.85 -29.62 -11.82
C ILE A 38 -20.78 -28.42 -11.76
N PHE A 39 -21.52 -28.30 -10.66
CA PHE A 39 -21.97 -27.00 -10.22
C PHE A 39 -20.68 -26.18 -10.14
N ILE A 40 -20.46 -25.36 -11.16
CA ILE A 40 -19.58 -24.22 -11.08
C ILE A 40 -20.24 -23.40 -9.98
N HIS A 41 -19.86 -23.66 -8.74
CA HIS A 41 -20.19 -22.76 -7.65
C HIS A 41 -19.58 -21.45 -8.11
N PRO A 42 -20.37 -20.39 -8.35
CA PRO A 42 -19.76 -19.07 -8.49
C PRO A 42 -18.88 -18.94 -7.26
N GLY A 43 -17.57 -18.72 -7.47
CA GLY A 43 -16.60 -18.70 -6.38
C GLY A 43 -17.14 -17.78 -5.30
N TYR A 44 -17.64 -18.38 -4.21
CA TYR A 44 -18.25 -17.61 -3.16
C TYR A 44 -17.09 -16.91 -2.47
N CYS A 45 -17.01 -15.59 -2.61
CA CYS A 45 -16.20 -14.81 -1.69
C CYS A 45 -16.74 -15.12 -0.28
N GLN A 46 -15.85 -15.33 0.67
CA GLN A 46 -16.18 -15.60 2.06
C GLN A 46 -16.94 -14.40 2.63
N GLU A 47 -18.06 -14.65 3.31
CA GLU A 47 -18.92 -13.56 3.78
C GLU A 47 -18.35 -12.85 5.02
N THR A 48 -17.54 -13.53 5.84
CA THR A 48 -16.87 -12.93 7.01
C THR A 48 -15.54 -13.63 7.33
N PHE A 49 -14.52 -12.84 7.64
CA PHE A 49 -13.26 -13.31 8.23
C PHE A 49 -12.82 -12.34 9.34
N GLN A 50 -11.99 -12.83 10.26
CA GLN A 50 -11.35 -12.02 11.29
C GLN A 50 -9.85 -12.30 11.27
N ILE A 51 -9.05 -11.24 11.22
CA ILE A 51 -7.59 -11.32 11.37
C ILE A 51 -7.16 -10.44 12.51
N THR A 52 -6.22 -10.95 13.29
CA THR A 52 -5.57 -10.22 14.39
C THR A 52 -4.11 -9.99 14.01
N ALA A 53 -3.72 -8.71 13.88
CA ALA A 53 -2.40 -8.30 13.38
C ALA A 53 -1.28 -8.23 14.43
N GLY A 54 -1.59 -8.49 15.70
CA GLY A 54 -0.62 -8.39 16.79
C GLY A 54 -1.22 -8.74 18.16
N ASN A 55 -0.40 -8.64 19.20
CA ASN A 55 -0.75 -9.05 20.57
C ASN A 55 -1.38 -7.92 21.41
N GLY A 56 -1.61 -6.75 20.82
CA GLY A 56 -2.10 -5.55 21.51
C GLY A 56 -3.08 -4.74 20.66
N ALA A 57 -3.09 -3.42 20.87
CA ALA A 57 -3.91 -2.52 20.07
C ALA A 57 -3.42 -2.51 18.61
N ASN A 58 -4.37 -2.70 17.68
CA ASN A 58 -4.12 -2.73 16.24
C ASN A 58 -4.93 -1.61 15.59
N PHE A 59 -4.32 -0.85 14.69
CA PHE A 59 -4.97 0.28 14.05
C PHE A 59 -4.88 0.15 12.54
N GLY A 60 -6.02 0.00 11.86
CA GLY A 60 -6.10 0.14 10.41
C GLY A 60 -6.09 1.61 10.00
N ARG A 61 -5.30 1.98 8.99
CA ARG A 61 -5.13 3.37 8.55
C ARG A 61 -5.59 3.60 7.13
N LYS A 62 -5.20 2.72 6.20
CA LYS A 62 -5.48 2.89 4.78
C LYS A 62 -5.78 1.55 4.11
N VAL A 63 -6.65 1.60 3.11
CA VAL A 63 -6.84 0.54 2.12
C VAL A 63 -6.48 1.14 0.76
N ILE A 64 -5.65 0.45 -0.01
CA ILE A 64 -5.36 0.77 -1.42
C ILE A 64 -5.67 -0.44 -2.28
N THR A 65 -6.01 -0.19 -3.55
CA THR A 65 -6.21 -1.23 -4.56
C THR A 65 -4.87 -1.63 -5.16
N ASP A 66 -4.67 -2.93 -5.31
CA ASP A 66 -3.64 -3.52 -6.16
C ASP A 66 -4.20 -3.60 -7.61
N PRO A 67 -3.53 -3.07 -8.64
CA PRO A 67 -3.97 -3.14 -10.03
C PRO A 67 -4.27 -4.56 -10.53
N ASP A 68 -3.66 -5.59 -9.93
CA ASP A 68 -3.97 -7.00 -10.22
C ASP A 68 -5.33 -7.46 -9.65
N GLY A 69 -6.07 -6.54 -9.02
CA GLY A 69 -7.43 -6.69 -8.56
C GLY A 69 -7.57 -6.95 -7.07
N GLY A 70 -6.47 -7.01 -6.32
CA GLY A 70 -6.47 -7.18 -4.86
C GLY A 70 -6.60 -5.88 -4.06
N TYR A 71 -6.43 -6.00 -2.75
CA TYR A 71 -6.37 -4.86 -1.83
C TYR A 71 -5.18 -5.00 -0.89
N ILE A 72 -4.68 -3.86 -0.43
CA ILE A 72 -3.62 -3.78 0.56
C ILE A 72 -4.13 -2.93 1.71
N LEU A 73 -4.18 -3.54 2.89
CA LEU A 73 -4.51 -2.86 4.13
C LEU A 73 -3.21 -2.51 4.81
N THR A 74 -3.08 -1.24 5.20
CA THR A 74 -1.95 -0.76 5.98
C THR A 74 -2.42 -0.16 7.29
N GLY A 75 -1.57 -0.31 8.28
CA GLY A 75 -1.83 0.11 9.65
C GLY A 75 -0.59 -0.11 10.50
N TYR A 76 -0.78 -0.25 11.80
CA TYR A 76 0.28 -0.65 12.70
C TYR A 76 -0.27 -1.51 13.85
N SER A 77 0.56 -2.44 14.31
CA SER A 77 0.24 -3.36 15.39
C SER A 77 1.37 -3.44 16.39
N GLN A 78 1.03 -3.76 17.63
CA GLN A 78 2.05 -4.19 18.58
C GLN A 78 2.57 -5.57 18.18
N THR A 79 3.84 -5.64 17.81
CA THR A 79 4.50 -6.88 17.40
C THR A 79 4.87 -7.72 18.62
N PRO A 80 5.17 -9.03 18.44
CA PRO A 80 5.56 -9.90 19.55
C PRO A 80 6.80 -9.44 20.31
N ALA A 81 7.62 -8.55 19.73
CA ALA A 81 8.76 -7.92 20.37
C ALA A 81 8.40 -6.72 21.28
N ASN A 82 7.10 -6.44 21.49
CA ASN A 82 6.56 -5.26 22.18
C ASN A 82 6.90 -3.92 21.52
N SER A 83 7.35 -3.92 20.26
CA SER A 83 7.41 -2.72 19.41
C SER A 83 6.05 -2.47 18.75
N THR A 84 5.78 -1.25 18.29
CA THR A 84 4.70 -1.00 17.34
C THR A 84 5.31 -0.90 15.97
N ASP A 85 4.93 -1.75 15.03
CA ASP A 85 5.48 -1.72 13.67
C ASP A 85 4.36 -1.59 12.64
N ILE A 86 4.69 -1.18 11.41
CA ILE A 86 3.72 -1.09 10.32
C ILE A 86 3.23 -2.48 9.97
N SER A 87 1.92 -2.70 9.96
CA SER A 87 1.31 -3.94 9.51
C SER A 87 0.76 -3.78 8.10
N VAL A 88 1.08 -4.74 7.23
CA VAL A 88 0.57 -4.84 5.86
C VAL A 88 -0.12 -6.18 5.69
N ILE A 89 -1.35 -6.14 5.17
CA ILE A 89 -2.17 -7.33 4.88
C ILE A 89 -2.63 -7.24 3.44
N TYR A 90 -2.34 -8.28 2.67
CA TYR A 90 -2.83 -8.43 1.31
C TYR A 90 -4.16 -9.15 1.30
N LEU A 91 -5.10 -8.65 0.50
CA LEU A 91 -6.36 -9.31 0.21
C LEU A 91 -6.46 -9.59 -1.29
N SER A 92 -7.09 -10.71 -1.62
CA SER A 92 -7.55 -10.99 -2.97
C SER A 92 -8.65 -10.01 -3.42
N ALA A 93 -9.05 -10.09 -4.69
CA ALA A 93 -10.18 -9.33 -5.24
C ALA A 93 -11.52 -9.60 -4.54
N CYS A 94 -11.67 -10.77 -3.94
CA CYS A 94 -12.83 -11.14 -3.13
C CYS A 94 -12.78 -10.58 -1.70
N GLY A 95 -11.67 -9.96 -1.30
CA GLY A 95 -11.42 -9.57 0.08
C GLY A 95 -10.81 -10.67 0.94
N GLU A 96 -10.55 -11.87 0.40
CA GLU A 96 -9.91 -12.94 1.17
C GLU A 96 -8.49 -12.56 1.54
N PRO A 97 -8.11 -12.64 2.82
CA PRO A 97 -6.77 -12.31 3.23
C PRO A 97 -5.76 -13.39 2.88
N ASP A 98 -4.59 -12.94 2.46
CA ASP A 98 -3.38 -13.72 2.63
C ASP A 98 -3.07 -13.72 4.14
N ASN A 99 -3.16 -14.88 4.79
CA ASN A 99 -2.98 -15.03 6.24
C ASN A 99 -1.55 -14.70 6.73
N ASN A 100 -0.71 -14.13 5.87
CA ASN A 100 0.62 -13.63 6.16
C ASN A 100 0.58 -12.12 6.41
N ILE A 101 0.75 -11.72 7.67
CA ILE A 101 0.81 -10.32 8.08
C ILE A 101 2.27 -9.90 8.07
N ILE A 102 2.58 -8.87 7.29
CA ILE A 102 3.94 -8.35 7.17
C ILE A 102 4.08 -7.18 8.13
N ASN A 103 4.98 -7.32 9.11
CA ASN A 103 5.34 -6.23 10.01
C ASN A 103 6.65 -5.59 9.55
N ILE A 104 6.65 -4.27 9.39
CA ILE A 104 7.78 -3.49 8.89
C ILE A 104 8.15 -2.43 9.93
N GLY A 105 9.36 -2.54 10.44
CA GLY A 105 9.90 -1.70 11.51
C GLY A 105 11.25 -2.22 11.98
N GLY A 106 11.76 -1.65 13.06
CA GLY A 106 12.99 -2.05 13.72
C GLY A 106 12.77 -2.45 15.17
N MET A 107 13.69 -2.03 16.05
CA MET A 107 13.61 -2.34 17.48
C MET A 107 12.76 -1.34 18.27
N ALA A 108 12.42 -0.21 17.66
CA ALA A 108 11.62 0.86 18.25
C ALA A 108 10.34 1.07 17.44
N ALA A 109 9.47 1.99 17.89
CA ALA A 109 8.16 2.16 17.29
C ALA A 109 8.23 2.77 15.88
N ASP A 110 7.45 2.22 14.97
CA ASP A 110 7.32 2.57 13.57
C ASP A 110 5.83 2.57 13.18
N TYR A 111 5.35 3.69 12.66
CA TYR A 111 3.94 3.89 12.35
C TYR A 111 3.74 4.20 10.88
N GLY A 112 2.78 3.53 10.23
CA GLY A 112 2.35 3.81 8.87
C GLY A 112 1.05 4.59 8.89
N TYR A 113 1.03 5.81 8.35
CA TYR A 113 -0.10 6.72 8.46
C TYR A 113 -0.93 6.81 7.19
N HIS A 114 -0.29 6.72 6.03
CA HIS A 114 -0.99 6.74 4.75
C HIS A 114 -0.25 5.90 3.73
N ALA A 115 -0.97 5.48 2.68
CA ALA A 115 -0.41 4.67 1.61
C ALA A 115 -1.04 5.03 0.26
N VAL A 116 -0.25 4.86 -0.79
CA VAL A 116 -0.65 5.01 -2.19
C VAL A 116 -0.04 3.87 -3.01
N TRP A 117 -0.67 3.53 -4.14
CA TRP A 117 -0.04 2.68 -5.15
C TRP A 117 0.79 3.57 -6.08
N ALA A 118 2.05 3.20 -6.30
CA ALA A 118 2.92 3.88 -7.25
C ALA A 118 2.87 3.15 -8.60
N GLU A 119 2.05 3.62 -9.53
CA GLU A 119 1.85 3.05 -10.86
C GLU A 119 3.14 2.98 -11.67
N GLY A 120 4.05 3.95 -11.49
CA GLY A 120 5.29 4.02 -12.26
C GLY A 120 6.26 2.86 -12.01
N ILE A 121 6.11 2.14 -10.89
CA ILE A 121 6.99 1.03 -10.49
C ILE A 121 6.24 -0.18 -9.92
N ASP A 122 4.91 -0.19 -10.03
CA ASP A 122 4.03 -1.29 -9.59
C ASP A 122 4.25 -1.69 -8.12
N GLN A 123 4.29 -0.69 -7.23
CA GLN A 123 4.62 -0.90 -5.83
C GLN A 123 3.81 0.00 -4.89
N ALA A 124 3.35 -0.55 -3.77
CA ALA A 124 2.79 0.26 -2.71
C ALA A 124 3.86 1.15 -2.06
N LYS A 125 3.48 2.37 -1.72
CA LYS A 125 4.28 3.32 -0.93
C LYS A 125 3.50 3.71 0.31
N ILE A 126 4.14 3.57 1.47
CA ILE A 126 3.58 3.88 2.78
C ILE A 126 4.41 5.02 3.37
N ILE A 127 3.76 6.03 3.91
CA ILE A 127 4.41 7.12 4.63
C ILE A 127 4.00 7.09 6.11
N GLY A 128 4.92 7.49 6.98
CA GLY A 128 4.65 7.58 8.40
C GLY A 128 5.81 8.16 9.20
N GLU A 129 6.03 7.63 10.41
CA GLU A 129 7.19 7.97 11.26
C GLU A 129 7.91 6.72 11.74
N THR A 130 9.22 6.86 11.95
CA THR A 130 10.08 5.80 12.47
C THR A 130 10.91 6.32 13.63
N SER A 131 10.96 5.57 14.73
CA SER A 131 11.97 5.75 15.79
C SER A 131 13.12 4.73 15.68
N SER A 132 13.10 3.89 14.65
CA SER A 132 14.05 2.80 14.42
C SER A 132 15.14 3.14 13.40
N PHE A 133 14.83 3.99 12.43
CA PHE A 133 15.70 4.33 11.30
C PHE A 133 15.84 5.85 11.18
N GLY A 134 16.98 6.34 10.68
CA GLY A 134 17.19 7.77 10.45
C GLY A 134 18.04 8.46 11.52
N SER A 135 17.94 9.79 11.58
CA SER A 135 18.73 10.64 12.47
C SER A 135 17.80 11.52 13.31
N GLY A 136 17.78 11.29 14.61
CA GLY A 136 16.90 12.01 15.51
C GLY A 136 16.15 11.05 16.42
N ILE A 137 14.97 11.48 16.89
CA ILE A 137 14.07 10.59 17.63
C ILE A 137 13.04 9.97 16.68
N ASN A 138 12.43 10.78 15.80
CA ASN A 138 11.44 10.31 14.83
C ASN A 138 11.75 10.87 13.43
N ASP A 139 11.91 10.03 12.43
CA ASP A 139 12.10 10.48 11.04
C ASP A 139 10.86 10.16 10.20
N ALA A 140 10.58 10.96 9.14
CA ALA A 140 9.48 10.62 8.25
C ALA A 140 9.88 9.39 7.44
N PHE A 141 8.98 8.41 7.41
CA PHE A 141 9.31 7.04 7.05
C PHE A 141 8.62 6.62 5.76
N LEU A 142 9.36 6.60 4.63
CA LEU A 142 8.86 6.08 3.35
C LEU A 142 9.22 4.61 3.22
N VAL A 143 8.20 3.77 3.15
CA VAL A 143 8.32 2.32 3.11
C VAL A 143 7.69 1.77 1.86
N SER A 144 8.33 0.77 1.27
CA SER A 144 7.73 -0.05 0.24
C SER A 144 7.68 -1.50 0.72
N PRO A 145 6.48 -2.05 0.97
CA PRO A 145 6.36 -3.46 1.33
C PRO A 145 6.73 -4.35 0.15
N PRO A 146 7.05 -5.63 0.39
CA PRO A 146 7.22 -6.61 -0.67
C PRO A 146 5.88 -6.80 -1.40
N SER A 147 5.90 -7.12 -2.70
CA SER A 147 4.67 -7.46 -3.43
C SER A 147 4.04 -8.75 -2.88
N ILE A 148 2.80 -9.06 -3.27
CA ILE A 148 2.15 -10.33 -2.93
C ILE A 148 2.92 -11.55 -3.48
N SER A 149 3.71 -11.36 -4.55
CA SER A 149 4.57 -12.41 -5.12
C SER A 149 5.91 -12.55 -4.40
N GLY A 150 6.13 -11.77 -3.34
CA GLY A 150 7.39 -11.64 -2.62
C GLY A 150 8.19 -10.43 -3.07
N GLY A 151 9.40 -10.29 -2.51
CA GLY A 151 10.28 -9.15 -2.72
C GLY A 151 10.95 -8.72 -1.42
N SER A 152 11.68 -7.62 -1.48
CA SER A 152 12.31 -7.02 -0.31
C SER A 152 11.56 -5.77 0.13
N VAL A 153 11.49 -5.56 1.44
CA VAL A 153 11.10 -4.27 2.01
C VAL A 153 12.18 -3.25 1.67
N THR A 154 11.78 -2.07 1.21
CA THR A 154 12.69 -0.91 1.09
C THR A 154 12.24 0.20 2.02
N ILE A 155 13.23 0.85 2.63
CA ILE A 155 13.04 1.90 3.64
C ILE A 155 13.89 3.09 3.25
N SER A 156 13.28 4.28 3.28
CA SER A 156 13.95 5.56 3.12
C SER A 156 13.42 6.53 4.16
N THR A 157 14.29 7.33 4.76
CA THR A 157 13.89 8.43 5.64
C THR A 157 13.86 9.74 4.87
N ILE A 158 12.86 10.57 5.18
CA ILE A 158 12.61 11.85 4.52
C ILE A 158 12.63 12.92 5.60
N GLY A 159 13.46 13.94 5.43
CA GLY A 159 13.62 14.97 6.44
C GLY A 159 15.06 15.43 6.56
N GLU A 160 15.34 16.15 7.64
CA GLU A 160 16.66 16.66 7.97
C GLU A 160 17.19 15.98 9.26
N ASN A 161 17.78 16.73 10.19
CA ASN A 161 18.54 16.15 11.32
C ASN A 161 17.74 16.01 12.62
N LEU A 162 16.48 16.46 12.67
CA LEU A 162 15.63 16.35 13.86
C LEU A 162 14.38 15.52 13.55
N ASN A 163 13.24 15.86 14.16
CA ASN A 163 12.04 15.07 14.06
C ASN A 163 11.17 15.48 12.87
N ASP A 164 10.92 14.51 12.01
CA ASP A 164 10.10 14.64 10.82
C ASP A 164 9.01 13.56 10.85
N ILE A 165 7.79 13.94 10.48
CA ILE A 165 6.65 13.02 10.45
C ILE A 165 5.94 13.20 9.12
N GLY A 166 5.82 12.12 8.36
CA GLY A 166 5.05 12.10 7.12
C GLY A 166 3.63 11.61 7.38
N GLU A 167 2.63 12.45 7.14
CA GLU A 167 1.23 12.16 7.47
C GLU A 167 0.43 11.72 6.23
N TYR A 168 0.83 12.16 5.03
CA TYR A 168 0.09 11.90 3.81
C TYR A 168 1.01 11.82 2.59
N VAL A 169 0.68 10.93 1.64
CA VAL A 169 1.40 10.75 0.38
C VAL A 169 0.45 10.59 -0.79
N ILE A 170 0.80 11.15 -1.94
CA ILE A 170 0.19 10.83 -3.23
C ILE A 170 1.28 10.55 -4.26
N GLU A 171 0.94 9.73 -5.25
CA GLU A 171 1.68 9.72 -6.50
C GLU A 171 1.26 10.93 -7.33
N THR A 172 2.24 11.53 -8.00
CA THR A 172 2.07 12.68 -8.91
C THR A 172 2.15 12.23 -10.36
N SER A 173 1.58 13.02 -11.25
CA SER A 173 1.45 12.76 -12.69
C SER A 173 2.78 12.58 -13.43
N ASP A 174 3.89 13.03 -12.84
CA ASP A 174 5.25 12.86 -13.36
C ASP A 174 6.01 11.70 -12.69
N ASN A 175 5.29 10.73 -12.12
CA ASN A 175 5.83 9.50 -11.51
C ASN A 175 6.80 9.78 -10.34
N ASN A 176 6.42 10.72 -9.49
CA ASN A 176 7.08 11.00 -8.21
C ASN A 176 6.05 10.96 -7.08
N LEU A 177 6.50 11.11 -5.85
CA LEU A 177 5.64 11.20 -4.68
C LEU A 177 5.60 12.63 -4.16
N LEU A 178 4.40 13.12 -3.84
CA LEU A 178 4.19 14.34 -3.07
C LEU A 178 3.77 13.94 -1.65
N ILE A 179 4.55 14.39 -0.67
CA ILE A 179 4.40 14.07 0.75
C ILE A 179 4.12 15.34 1.51
N THR A 180 3.26 15.25 2.53
CA THR A 180 3.10 16.31 3.52
C THR A 180 3.04 15.75 4.93
N GLY A 181 3.38 16.60 5.88
CA GLY A 181 3.33 16.29 7.30
C GLY A 181 3.83 17.45 8.12
N ARG A 182 4.69 17.17 9.09
CA ARG A 182 5.25 18.17 10.01
C ARG A 182 6.71 17.90 10.32
N THR A 183 7.46 18.98 10.49
CA THR A 183 8.88 18.96 10.80
C THR A 183 9.15 19.83 12.02
N ASN A 184 10.05 19.41 12.90
CA ASN A 184 10.70 20.30 13.87
C ASN A 184 12.17 20.55 13.54
N SER A 185 12.64 20.03 12.40
CA SER A 185 14.01 20.14 11.90
C SER A 185 14.32 21.52 11.36
N ALA A 186 13.31 22.23 10.87
CA ALA A 186 13.45 23.58 10.37
C ALA A 186 12.15 24.37 10.50
N GLY A 187 12.25 25.70 10.49
CA GLY A 187 11.13 26.63 10.60
C GLY A 187 11.18 27.53 11.85
N ALA A 188 10.05 28.17 12.16
CA ALA A 188 9.94 29.18 13.22
C ALA A 188 9.23 28.65 14.48
N GLY A 189 8.52 27.52 14.36
CA GLY A 189 7.72 26.91 15.42
C GLY A 189 8.36 25.67 16.05
N GLN A 190 7.58 25.01 16.91
CA GLN A 190 7.93 23.68 17.44
C GLN A 190 7.65 22.57 16.43
N TYR A 191 6.67 22.75 15.55
CA TYR A 191 6.41 21.94 14.37
C TYR A 191 5.87 22.84 13.28
N ASP A 192 6.43 22.79 12.09
CA ASP A 192 5.95 23.49 10.92
C ASP A 192 5.48 22.50 9.84
N VAL A 193 4.62 22.94 8.90
CA VAL A 193 4.18 22.07 7.80
C VAL A 193 5.37 21.78 6.90
N PHE A 194 5.59 20.49 6.64
CA PHE A 194 6.53 20.03 5.63
C PHE A 194 5.77 19.58 4.40
N VAL A 195 6.21 20.02 3.22
CA VAL A 195 5.76 19.53 1.92
C VAL A 195 6.99 19.17 1.10
N ALA A 196 7.06 17.94 0.61
CA ALA A 196 8.18 17.47 -0.19
C ALA A 196 7.74 16.70 -1.41
N LYS A 197 8.50 16.86 -2.49
CA LYS A 197 8.43 15.98 -3.64
C LYS A 197 9.68 15.11 -3.66
N VAL A 198 9.47 13.81 -3.76
CA VAL A 198 10.54 12.80 -3.73
C VAL A 198 10.35 11.80 -4.86
N GLN A 199 11.45 11.19 -5.31
CA GLN A 199 11.39 10.01 -6.18
C GLN A 199 10.90 8.79 -5.37
N TYR A 200 10.54 7.71 -6.04
CA TYR A 200 10.04 6.50 -5.37
C TYR A 200 11.03 5.82 -4.41
N ASP A 201 12.33 6.08 -4.58
CA ASP A 201 13.40 5.59 -3.68
C ASP A 201 13.61 6.51 -2.47
N GLY A 202 12.81 7.58 -2.34
CA GLY A 202 12.93 8.58 -1.28
C GLY A 202 13.92 9.70 -1.58
N THR A 203 14.56 9.71 -2.76
CA THR A 203 15.46 10.81 -3.15
C THR A 203 14.69 12.14 -3.23
N MET A 204 15.12 13.11 -2.43
CA MET A 204 14.51 14.44 -2.38
C MET A 204 14.69 15.21 -3.70
N LEU A 205 13.60 15.69 -4.29
CA LEU A 205 13.62 16.60 -5.43
C LEU A 205 13.52 18.05 -4.98
N TRP A 206 12.58 18.34 -4.10
CA TRP A 206 12.44 19.63 -3.42
C TRP A 206 11.58 19.47 -2.17
N HIS A 207 11.74 20.41 -1.24
CA HIS A 207 10.84 20.56 -0.10
C HIS A 207 10.56 22.03 0.21
N THR A 208 9.49 22.28 0.96
CA THR A 208 9.10 23.60 1.44
C THR A 208 8.54 23.46 2.84
N ILE A 209 8.84 24.46 3.68
CA ILE A 209 8.37 24.55 5.05
C ILE A 209 7.43 25.74 5.17
N ILE A 210 6.25 25.51 5.75
CA ILE A 210 5.19 26.51 5.86
C ILE A 210 4.70 26.53 7.31
N GLY A 211 4.83 27.68 7.98
CA GLY A 211 4.31 27.83 9.33
C GLY A 211 4.79 29.11 10.02
N GLY A 212 4.42 29.25 11.29
CA GLY A 212 4.73 30.41 12.13
C GLY A 212 5.34 30.01 13.47
N ASN A 213 5.21 30.85 14.50
CA ASN A 213 5.82 30.57 15.81
C ASN A 213 5.10 29.46 16.62
N LEU A 214 4.04 28.87 16.08
CA LEU A 214 3.20 27.88 16.75
C LEU A 214 3.33 26.52 16.04
N ASN A 215 2.50 25.55 16.43
CA ASN A 215 2.49 24.24 15.79
C ASN A 215 1.56 24.24 14.57
N ASP A 216 2.14 24.03 13.40
CA ASP A 216 1.46 23.87 12.13
C ASP A 216 1.62 22.43 11.62
N ARG A 217 0.58 21.88 10.98
CA ARG A 217 0.55 20.48 10.51
C ARG A 217 -0.13 20.31 9.15
N GLY A 218 0.53 19.63 8.22
CA GLY A 218 -0.05 19.20 6.96
C GLY A 218 -0.72 17.84 7.10
N PHE A 219 -2.00 17.74 6.74
CA PHE A 219 -2.77 16.49 6.87
C PHE A 219 -3.12 15.82 5.53
N ALA A 220 -3.09 16.57 4.44
CA ALA A 220 -3.42 16.07 3.11
C ALA A 220 -2.78 16.94 2.03
N ALA A 221 -2.48 16.34 0.89
CA ALA A 221 -1.98 17.02 -0.30
C ALA A 221 -2.73 16.52 -1.54
N LYS A 222 -2.79 17.36 -2.57
CA LYS A 222 -3.41 17.04 -3.86
C LYS A 222 -2.64 17.75 -4.98
N GLU A 223 -2.32 17.03 -6.05
CA GLU A 223 -1.82 17.63 -7.29
C GLU A 223 -2.99 18.27 -8.06
N THR A 224 -2.78 19.46 -8.62
CA THR A 224 -3.81 20.27 -9.30
C THR A 224 -3.59 20.36 -10.79
#